data_AF-A0A6J8AJB4-F1
#
_entry.id   AF-A0A6J8AJB4-F1
#
_cell.length_a   1.000
_cell.length_b   1.000
_cell.length_c   1.000
_cell.angle_alpha   90.00
_cell.angle_beta   90.00
_cell.angle_gamma   90.00
#
_symmetry.space_group_name_H-M   'P 1'
#
loop_
_entity.id
_entity.type
_entity.pdbx_description
1 polymer ?
#
loop_
_entity_poly.entity_id
_entity_poly.type
_entity_poly.pdbx_seq_one_letter_code
_entity_poly.pdbx_strand_id
1 'polypeptide(L)'
;MADDLYSNPVFSIVCSSSYDRVIKHAERLEARFQESIPIHPEVELLSEHYHNVTAQIEMDKLSAVISSPVSHHNRLNNHFNQQRQQLITYYTERLADIGNLKAYVDQNKDVDLNKDVNWKALNLMKEWYDKHKDHPYPTIHDMGHISILGNIAVNDIDTWFHFERIRRSLVNN
;
A
#
# COMPACT_ATOMS: atom_id res chain seq x y z
N MET A 1 13.19 47.53 23.23
CA MET A 1 12.15 47.08 22.29
C MET A 1 12.75 45.95 21.46
N ALA A 2 12.77 44.76 22.02
CA ALA A 2 13.21 43.56 21.34
C ALA A 2 12.39 42.44 21.98
N ASP A 3 11.33 42.02 21.30
CA ASP A 3 10.59 40.78 21.51
C ASP A 3 9.37 40.82 20.59
N ASP A 4 9.51 40.27 19.37
CA ASP A 4 8.37 39.79 18.56
C ASP A 4 8.81 39.08 17.26
N LEU A 5 9.85 38.24 17.32
CA LEU A 5 10.25 37.41 16.17
C LEU A 5 10.11 35.90 16.41
N TYR A 6 9.59 35.47 17.56
CA TYR A 6 9.38 34.04 17.87
C TYR A 6 7.94 33.55 17.81
N SER A 7 6.97 34.43 17.52
CA SER A 7 5.56 34.01 17.35
C SER A 7 5.27 33.64 15.90
N ASN A 8 6.04 32.71 15.34
CA ASN A 8 5.74 32.14 14.03
C ASN A 8 4.95 30.83 14.23
N PRO A 9 3.62 30.82 14.03
CA PRO A 9 2.79 29.64 14.28
C PRO A 9 3.18 28.44 13.39
N VAL A 10 3.93 28.68 12.31
CA VAL A 10 4.50 27.64 11.44
C VAL A 10 5.51 26.75 12.18
N PHE A 11 6.27 27.26 13.15
CA PHE A 11 7.27 26.47 13.87
C PHE A 11 6.68 25.58 14.96
N SER A 12 5.58 25.99 15.59
CA SER A 12 4.85 25.17 16.57
C SER A 12 4.20 23.93 15.94
N ILE A 13 4.03 23.90 14.61
CA ILE A 13 3.39 22.81 13.87
C ILE A 13 4.32 21.60 13.70
N VAL A 14 5.64 21.79 13.85
CA VAL A 14 6.66 20.79 13.49
C VAL A 14 7.14 19.96 14.70
N CYS A 15 7.02 20.45 15.94
CA CYS A 15 7.70 19.83 17.09
C CYS A 15 6.73 19.18 18.09
N SER A 16 6.13 18.04 17.71
CA SER A 16 5.49 17.14 18.68
C SER A 16 6.16 15.76 18.65
N SER A 17 6.28 15.10 19.80
CA SER A 17 6.84 13.73 19.89
C SER A 17 6.05 12.68 19.08
N SER A 18 4.81 13.01 18.69
CA SER A 18 4.01 12.22 17.76
C SER A 18 4.48 12.38 16.31
N TYR A 19 4.84 13.60 15.91
CA TYR A 19 5.33 13.90 14.57
C TYR A 19 6.70 13.26 14.31
N ASP A 20 7.60 13.29 15.29
CA ASP A 20 8.91 12.62 15.22
C ASP A 20 8.78 11.11 14.99
N ARG A 21 7.75 10.48 15.56
CA ARG A 21 7.48 9.04 15.34
C ARG A 21 7.01 8.76 13.93
N VAL A 22 6.07 9.57 13.41
CA VAL A 22 5.58 9.45 12.02
C VAL A 22 6.73 9.64 11.03
N ILE A 23 7.62 10.61 11.25
CA ILE A 23 8.82 10.80 10.41
C ILE A 23 9.72 9.57 10.44
N LYS A 24 10.07 9.05 11.62
CA LYS A 24 10.92 7.85 11.73
C LYS A 24 10.30 6.63 11.05
N HIS A 25 8.98 6.48 11.12
CA HIS A 25 8.29 5.40 10.42
C HIS A 25 8.31 5.60 8.90
N ALA A 26 8.15 6.84 8.42
CA ALA A 26 8.26 7.19 7.00
C ALA A 26 9.66 6.92 6.44
N GLU A 27 10.72 7.32 7.17
CA GLU A 27 12.12 7.07 6.77
C GLU A 27 12.42 5.57 6.68
N ARG A 28 11.91 4.78 7.63
CA ARG A 28 12.05 3.32 7.59
C ARG A 28 11.32 2.70 6.40
N LEU A 29 10.11 3.17 6.11
CA LEU A 29 9.35 2.69 4.96
C LEU A 29 10.08 3.03 3.64
N GLU A 30 10.64 4.23 3.53
CA GLU A 30 11.42 4.65 2.37
C GLU A 30 12.66 3.78 2.18
N ALA A 31 13.42 3.53 3.26
CA ALA A 31 14.57 2.62 3.21
C ALA A 31 14.16 1.23 2.70
N ARG A 32 13.03 0.69 3.18
CA ARG A 32 12.51 -0.60 2.71
C ARG A 32 12.09 -0.58 1.25
N PHE A 33 11.53 0.52 0.73
CA PHE A 33 11.25 0.64 -0.70
C PHE A 33 12.54 0.57 -1.52
N GLN A 34 13.56 1.34 -1.14
CA GLN A 34 14.85 1.36 -1.84
C GLN A 34 15.55 -0.01 -1.81
N GLU A 35 15.47 -0.72 -0.69
CA GLU A 35 15.98 -2.10 -0.56
C GLU A 35 15.20 -3.10 -1.42
N SER A 36 13.90 -2.89 -1.58
CA SER A 36 13.00 -3.84 -2.26
C SER A 36 12.97 -3.64 -3.78
N ILE A 37 13.08 -2.41 -4.29
CA ILE A 37 12.98 -2.09 -5.73
C ILE A 37 13.92 -2.94 -6.62
N PRO A 38 15.21 -3.15 -6.27
CA PRO A 38 16.11 -3.97 -7.07
C PRO A 38 15.66 -5.44 -7.19
N ILE A 39 14.89 -5.93 -6.22
CA ILE A 39 14.40 -7.29 -6.12
C ILE A 39 12.96 -7.39 -6.69
N HIS A 40 12.22 -6.29 -6.57
CA HIS A 40 10.80 -6.13 -6.87
C HIS A 40 10.56 -4.82 -7.61
N PRO A 41 10.79 -4.77 -8.94
CA PRO A 41 10.54 -3.55 -9.71
C PRO A 41 9.10 -3.03 -9.58
N GLU A 42 8.12 -3.91 -9.34
CA GLU A 42 6.72 -3.54 -9.05
C GLU A 42 6.54 -2.67 -7.78
N VAL A 43 7.52 -2.68 -6.87
CA VAL A 43 7.53 -1.81 -5.68
C VAL A 43 7.77 -0.35 -6.04
N GLU A 44 8.34 -0.05 -7.21
CA GLU A 44 8.53 1.33 -7.67
C GLU A 44 7.20 2.08 -7.81
N LEU A 45 6.20 1.45 -8.42
CA LEU A 45 4.84 2.01 -8.53
C LEU A 45 4.17 2.16 -7.15
N LEU A 46 4.44 1.24 -6.24
CA LEU A 46 3.93 1.31 -4.87
C LEU A 46 4.55 2.49 -4.10
N SER A 47 5.84 2.72 -4.29
CA SER A 47 6.57 3.87 -3.72
C SER A 47 6.05 5.20 -4.29
N GLU A 48 5.88 5.28 -5.61
CA GLU A 48 5.32 6.48 -6.26
C GLU A 48 3.90 6.78 -5.75
N HIS A 49 3.05 5.77 -5.64
CA HIS A 49 1.70 5.96 -5.10
C HIS A 49 1.72 6.45 -3.64
N TYR A 50 2.62 5.90 -2.82
CA TYR A 50 2.82 6.37 -1.44
C TYR A 50 3.25 7.84 -1.38
N HIS A 51 4.20 8.27 -2.22
CA HIS A 51 4.63 9.67 -2.28
C HIS A 51 3.50 10.60 -2.71
N ASN A 52 2.73 10.22 -3.72
CA ASN A 52 1.58 11.00 -4.20
C ASN A 52 0.53 11.19 -3.10
N VAL A 53 0.14 10.13 -2.40
CA VAL A 53 -0.84 10.20 -1.31
C VAL A 53 -0.29 11.00 -0.12
N THR A 54 0.99 10.85 0.20
CA THR A 54 1.64 11.63 1.27
C THR A 54 1.65 13.13 0.93
N ALA A 55 1.98 13.49 -0.30
CA ALA A 55 1.94 14.88 -0.76
C ALA A 55 0.53 15.47 -0.65
N GLN A 56 -0.50 14.70 -1.02
CA GLN A 56 -1.89 15.13 -0.89
C GLN A 56 -2.26 15.40 0.58
N ILE A 57 -1.89 14.51 1.50
CA ILE A 57 -2.15 14.70 2.93
C ILE A 57 -1.48 15.97 3.46
N GLU A 58 -0.24 16.26 3.06
CA GLU A 58 0.45 17.48 3.49
C GLU A 58 -0.18 18.75 2.88
N MET A 59 -0.63 18.69 1.62
CA MET A 59 -1.38 19.80 0.99
C MET A 59 -2.72 20.06 1.70
N ASP A 60 -3.48 19.01 2.02
CA ASP A 60 -4.74 19.11 2.75
C ASP A 60 -4.55 19.66 4.16
N LYS A 61 -3.46 19.23 4.83
CA LYS A 61 -3.05 19.77 6.13
C LYS A 61 -2.76 21.27 6.06
N LEU A 62 -1.95 21.70 5.09
CA LEU A 62 -1.62 23.11 4.91
C LEU A 62 -2.87 23.94 4.66
N SER A 63 -3.75 23.48 3.76
CA SER A 63 -5.03 24.13 3.46
C SER A 63 -5.91 24.27 4.71
N ALA A 64 -6.05 23.20 5.49
CA ALA A 64 -6.86 23.18 6.70
C ALA A 64 -6.30 24.09 7.80
N VAL A 65 -4.97 24.11 7.99
CA VAL A 65 -4.30 24.96 8.99
C VAL A 65 -4.43 26.44 8.64
N ILE A 66 -4.25 26.80 7.37
CA ILE A 66 -4.40 28.19 6.90
C ILE A 66 -5.85 28.67 7.10
N SER A 67 -6.81 27.80 6.84
CA SER A 67 -8.25 28.15 6.88
C SER A 67 -8.85 28.11 8.29
N SER A 68 -8.09 27.67 9.30
CA SER A 68 -8.60 27.43 10.65
C SER A 68 -7.93 28.33 11.71
N PRO A 69 -8.65 28.73 12.77
CA PRO A 69 -8.06 29.41 13.92
C PRO A 69 -6.92 28.59 14.55
N VAL A 70 -5.90 29.27 15.09
CA VAL A 70 -4.72 28.66 15.73
C VAL A 70 -5.09 27.66 16.83
N SER A 71 -6.19 27.90 17.55
CA SER A 71 -6.70 26.98 18.58
C SER A 71 -7.04 25.58 18.06
N HIS A 72 -7.29 25.43 16.76
CA HIS A 72 -7.57 24.13 16.12
C HIS A 72 -6.33 23.44 15.57
N HIS A 73 -5.18 24.12 15.47
CA HIS A 73 -3.98 23.59 14.80
C HIS A 73 -3.48 22.29 15.43
N ASN A 74 -3.50 22.17 16.77
CA ASN A 74 -3.11 20.93 17.44
C ASN A 74 -4.02 19.75 17.08
N ARG A 75 -5.33 19.99 16.98
CA ARG A 75 -6.29 18.95 16.59
C ARG A 75 -6.09 18.54 15.13
N LEU A 76 -5.89 19.51 14.24
CA LEU A 76 -5.59 19.26 12.83
C LEU A 76 -4.28 18.50 12.66
N ASN A 77 -3.21 18.91 13.34
CA ASN A 77 -1.93 18.22 13.31
C ASN A 77 -2.06 16.76 13.76
N ASN A 78 -2.78 16.50 14.85
CA ASN A 78 -3.03 15.13 15.31
C ASN A 78 -3.83 14.32 14.29
N HIS A 79 -4.85 14.93 13.67
CA HIS A 79 -5.66 14.28 12.65
C HIS A 79 -4.83 13.86 11.43
N PHE A 80 -4.05 14.77 10.84
CA PHE A 80 -3.22 14.46 9.68
C PHE A 80 -2.03 13.55 10.03
N ASN A 81 -1.47 13.65 11.25
CA ASN A 81 -0.47 12.70 11.73
C ASN A 81 -1.04 11.28 11.83
N GLN A 82 -2.28 11.13 12.29
CA GLN A 82 -2.96 9.85 12.33
C GLN A 82 -3.20 9.28 10.92
N GLN A 83 -3.63 10.12 9.96
CA GLN A 83 -3.76 9.69 8.57
C GLN A 83 -2.43 9.21 7.98
N ARG A 84 -1.33 9.95 8.19
CA ARG A 84 0.01 9.53 7.76
C ARG A 84 0.44 8.22 8.41
N GLN A 85 0.17 8.04 9.70
CA GLN A 85 0.51 6.79 10.39
C GLN A 85 -0.24 5.60 9.82
N GLN A 86 -1.53 5.75 9.50
CA GLN A 86 -2.34 4.71 8.85
C GLN A 86 -1.79 4.38 7.46
N LEU A 87 -1.44 5.40 6.68
CA LEU A 87 -0.81 5.24 5.36
C LEU A 87 0.49 4.44 5.47
N ILE A 88 1.41 4.86 6.35
CA ILE A 88 2.69 4.17 6.55
C ILE A 88 2.48 2.71 6.96
N THR A 89 1.51 2.44 7.84
CA THR A 89 1.17 1.08 8.27
C THR A 89 0.71 0.23 7.09
N TYR A 90 -0.24 0.74 6.30
CA TYR A 90 -0.75 0.07 5.10
C TYR A 90 0.37 -0.28 4.11
N TYR A 91 1.26 0.66 3.79
CA TYR A 91 2.36 0.40 2.86
C TYR A 91 3.45 -0.51 3.44
N THR A 92 3.67 -0.47 4.76
CA THR A 92 4.59 -1.37 5.47
C THR A 92 4.12 -2.82 5.37
N GLU A 93 2.82 -3.05 5.58
CA GLU A 93 2.15 -4.36 5.44
C GLU A 93 2.20 -4.80 3.97
N ARG A 94 1.82 -3.91 3.06
CA ARG A 94 1.82 -4.21 1.62
C ARG A 94 3.18 -4.65 1.10
N LEU A 95 4.25 -3.99 1.56
CA LEU A 95 5.61 -4.34 1.18
C LEU A 95 6.04 -5.69 1.80
N ALA A 96 5.56 -6.02 3.01
CA ALA A 96 5.79 -7.33 3.60
C ALA A 96 5.10 -8.45 2.81
N ASP A 97 3.86 -8.22 2.34
CA ASP A 97 3.12 -9.19 1.53
C ASP A 97 3.83 -9.50 0.21
N ILE A 98 4.39 -8.48 -0.46
CA ILE A 98 5.17 -8.66 -1.70
C ILE A 98 6.41 -9.53 -1.43
N GLY A 99 7.14 -9.24 -0.34
CA GLY A 99 8.31 -10.04 0.05
C GLY A 99 7.95 -11.49 0.38
N ASN A 100 6.86 -11.71 1.12
CA ASN A 100 6.36 -13.04 1.49
C ASN A 100 5.91 -13.84 0.26
N LEU A 101 5.20 -13.19 -0.68
CA LEU A 101 4.76 -13.81 -1.93
C LEU A 101 5.95 -14.30 -2.75
N LYS A 102 7.03 -13.50 -2.81
CA LYS A 102 8.24 -13.89 -3.52
C LYS A 102 8.98 -15.01 -2.83
N ALA A 103 9.12 -14.95 -1.51
CA ALA A 103 9.73 -16.01 -0.73
C ALA A 103 8.98 -17.34 -0.92
N TYR A 104 7.64 -17.30 -0.98
CA TYR A 104 6.82 -18.46 -1.32
C TYR A 104 7.10 -18.98 -2.74
N VAL A 105 7.14 -18.10 -3.74
CA VAL A 105 7.44 -18.49 -5.13
C VAL A 105 8.86 -19.05 -5.29
N ASP A 106 9.84 -18.49 -4.59
CA ASP A 106 11.24 -18.94 -4.65
C ASP A 106 11.49 -20.22 -3.84
N GLN A 107 10.80 -20.43 -2.72
CA GLN A 107 10.87 -21.69 -1.96
C GLN A 107 10.19 -22.85 -2.69
N ASN A 108 9.18 -22.55 -3.52
CA ASN A 108 8.50 -23.53 -4.36
C ASN A 108 9.12 -23.66 -5.77
N LYS A 109 10.29 -23.06 -6.01
CA LYS A 109 10.97 -23.06 -7.33
C LYS A 109 11.72 -24.35 -7.65
N ASP A 110 12.15 -25.10 -6.61
CA ASP A 110 12.83 -26.40 -6.74
C ASP A 110 11.86 -27.58 -6.79
N VAL A 111 10.56 -27.32 -6.71
CA VAL A 111 9.54 -28.32 -7.01
C VAL A 111 9.27 -28.25 -8.50
N ASP A 112 9.98 -29.07 -9.27
CA ASP A 112 9.62 -29.45 -10.64
C ASP A 112 8.30 -30.24 -10.64
N LEU A 113 7.21 -29.57 -10.28
CA LEU A 113 5.83 -30.03 -10.42
C LEU A 113 5.06 -28.91 -11.13
N ASN A 114 5.11 -28.97 -12.46
CA ASN A 114 4.14 -28.36 -13.39
C ASN A 114 4.29 -26.86 -13.76
N LYS A 115 5.22 -26.59 -14.66
CA LYS A 115 5.19 -25.39 -15.52
C LYS A 115 3.85 -25.19 -16.26
N ASP A 116 3.12 -26.28 -16.53
CA ASP A 116 1.81 -26.24 -17.21
C ASP A 116 0.62 -25.99 -16.27
N VAL A 117 0.71 -26.35 -14.99
CA VAL A 117 -0.41 -26.27 -14.04
C VAL A 117 -0.55 -24.86 -13.45
N ASN A 118 0.57 -24.18 -13.17
CA ASN A 118 0.52 -22.80 -12.69
C ASN A 118 0.07 -21.83 -13.82
N TRP A 119 0.52 -22.04 -15.05
CA TRP A 119 0.01 -21.30 -16.23
C TRP A 119 -1.50 -21.49 -16.42
N LYS A 120 -1.98 -22.74 -16.31
CA LYS A 120 -3.40 -23.05 -16.49
C LYS A 120 -4.25 -22.37 -15.42
N ALA A 121 -3.83 -22.44 -14.16
CA ALA A 121 -4.51 -21.74 -13.08
C ALA A 121 -4.51 -20.21 -13.28
N LEU A 122 -3.36 -19.64 -13.65
CA LEU A 122 -3.22 -18.21 -13.92
C LEU A 122 -4.14 -17.75 -15.06
N ASN A 123 -4.25 -18.53 -16.13
CA ASN A 123 -5.18 -18.23 -17.22
C ASN A 123 -6.63 -18.32 -16.80
N LEU A 124 -7.00 -19.35 -16.04
CA LEU A 124 -8.37 -19.49 -15.54
C LEU A 124 -8.75 -18.29 -14.65
N MET A 125 -7.83 -17.86 -13.78
CA MET A 125 -8.03 -16.68 -12.93
C MET A 125 -8.14 -15.40 -13.76
N LYS A 126 -7.26 -15.18 -14.76
CA LYS A 126 -7.32 -14.03 -15.66
C LYS A 126 -8.59 -14.01 -16.51
N GLU A 127 -8.95 -15.14 -17.10
CA GLU A 127 -10.15 -15.26 -17.94
C GLU A 127 -11.42 -15.02 -17.13
N TRP A 128 -11.50 -15.62 -15.93
CA TRP A 128 -12.61 -15.38 -15.02
C TRP A 128 -12.68 -13.90 -14.62
N TYR A 129 -11.55 -13.29 -14.25
CA TYR A 129 -11.48 -11.89 -13.88
C TYR A 129 -11.94 -10.99 -15.04
N ASP A 130 -11.47 -11.27 -16.26
CA ASP A 130 -11.81 -10.48 -17.43
C ASP A 130 -13.31 -10.55 -17.77
N LYS A 131 -13.98 -11.66 -17.45
CA LYS A 131 -15.44 -11.83 -17.58
C LYS A 131 -16.24 -11.12 -16.49
N HIS A 132 -15.63 -10.87 -15.32
CA HIS A 132 -16.30 -10.31 -14.14
C HIS A 132 -15.66 -8.98 -13.69
N LYS A 133 -15.18 -8.16 -14.63
CA LYS A 133 -14.47 -6.91 -14.31
C LYS A 133 -15.27 -5.94 -13.45
N ASP A 134 -16.58 -5.91 -13.63
CA ASP A 134 -17.48 -5.02 -12.88
C ASP A 134 -17.67 -5.50 -11.42
N HIS A 135 -17.58 -6.81 -11.19
CA HIS A 135 -17.74 -7.44 -9.87
C HIS A 135 -16.71 -8.57 -9.66
N PRO A 136 -15.42 -8.24 -9.46
CA PRO A 136 -14.31 -9.20 -9.44
C PRO A 136 -14.15 -9.94 -8.10
N TYR A 137 -15.25 -10.47 -7.58
CA TYR A 137 -15.34 -11.20 -6.32
C TYR A 137 -15.78 -12.64 -6.61
N PRO A 138 -14.85 -13.58 -6.84
CA PRO A 138 -15.20 -14.96 -7.11
C PRO A 138 -15.89 -15.58 -5.90
N THR A 139 -16.87 -16.46 -6.16
CA THR A 139 -17.51 -17.22 -5.10
C THR A 139 -16.62 -18.39 -4.65
N ILE A 140 -16.93 -19.00 -3.52
CA ILE A 140 -16.26 -20.23 -3.07
C ILE A 140 -16.35 -21.34 -4.14
N HIS A 141 -17.47 -21.39 -4.88
CA HIS A 141 -17.64 -22.34 -5.97
C HIS A 141 -16.71 -22.03 -7.16
N ASP A 142 -16.57 -20.75 -7.53
CA ASP A 142 -15.64 -20.34 -8.60
C ASP A 142 -14.19 -20.65 -8.24
N MET A 143 -13.79 -20.34 -7.00
CA MET A 143 -12.45 -20.63 -6.50
C MET A 143 -12.19 -22.14 -6.41
N GLY A 144 -13.19 -22.92 -5.99
CA GLY A 144 -13.11 -24.39 -5.99
C GLY A 144 -12.94 -24.96 -7.40
N HIS A 145 -13.66 -24.41 -8.38
CA HIS A 145 -13.53 -24.81 -9.79
C HIS A 145 -12.13 -24.52 -10.34
N ILE A 146 -11.59 -23.32 -10.09
CA ILE A 146 -10.24 -22.92 -10.50
C ILE A 146 -9.18 -23.77 -9.77
N SER A 147 -9.40 -24.08 -8.50
CA SER A 147 -8.51 -24.93 -7.70
C SER A 147 -8.41 -26.34 -8.27
N ILE A 148 -9.54 -26.95 -8.63
CA ILE A 148 -9.58 -28.29 -9.23
C ILE A 148 -8.93 -28.29 -10.62
N LEU A 149 -9.29 -27.32 -11.48
CA LEU A 149 -8.80 -27.30 -12.86
C LEU A 149 -7.33 -26.88 -12.99
N GLY A 150 -6.92 -25.96 -12.13
CA GLY A 150 -5.59 -25.37 -12.07
C GLY A 150 -4.67 -26.04 -11.06
N ASN A 151 -5.17 -27.03 -10.29
CA ASN A 151 -4.43 -27.76 -9.25
C ASN A 151 -3.57 -26.83 -8.36
N ILE A 152 -4.20 -25.78 -7.84
CA ILE A 152 -3.65 -24.82 -6.88
C ILE A 152 -4.56 -24.69 -5.66
N ALA A 153 -4.03 -24.23 -4.53
CA ALA A 153 -4.82 -24.05 -3.33
C ALA A 153 -5.81 -22.87 -3.47
N VAL A 154 -6.99 -23.01 -2.87
CA VAL A 154 -8.01 -21.94 -2.83
C VAL A 154 -7.47 -20.66 -2.20
N ASN A 155 -6.60 -20.77 -1.19
CA ASN A 155 -5.98 -19.60 -0.55
C ASN A 155 -5.10 -18.80 -1.52
N ASP A 156 -4.38 -19.48 -2.42
CA ASP A 156 -3.55 -18.83 -3.44
C ASP A 156 -4.41 -18.10 -4.47
N ILE A 157 -5.60 -18.65 -4.79
CA ILE A 157 -6.59 -18.04 -5.68
C ILE A 157 -7.17 -16.77 -5.05
N ASP A 158 -7.63 -16.84 -3.80
CA ASP A 158 -8.22 -15.69 -3.10
C ASP A 158 -7.22 -14.53 -2.99
N THR A 159 -5.97 -14.88 -2.64
CA THR A 159 -4.84 -13.95 -2.59
C THR A 159 -4.58 -13.31 -3.96
N TRP A 160 -4.57 -14.10 -5.04
CA TRP A 160 -4.38 -13.59 -6.40
C TRP A 160 -5.49 -12.62 -6.80
N PHE A 161 -6.76 -12.97 -6.56
CA PHE A 161 -7.90 -12.11 -6.89
C PHE A 161 -7.89 -10.82 -6.08
N HIS A 162 -7.50 -10.88 -4.81
CA HIS A 162 -7.28 -9.70 -3.99
C HIS A 162 -6.25 -8.75 -4.60
N PHE A 163 -5.10 -9.28 -5.03
CA PHE A 163 -4.06 -8.47 -5.65
C PHE A 163 -4.41 -7.96 -7.05
N GLU A 164 -5.08 -8.77 -7.88
CA GLU A 164 -5.48 -8.33 -9.23
C GLU A 164 -6.49 -7.17 -9.17
N ARG A 165 -7.43 -7.19 -8.21
CA ARG A 165 -8.35 -6.05 -7.98
C ARG A 165 -7.60 -4.77 -7.68
N ILE A 166 -6.64 -4.83 -6.76
CA ILE A 166 -5.81 -3.68 -6.38
C ILE A 166 -4.96 -3.21 -7.56
N ARG A 167 -4.35 -4.14 -8.30
CA ARG A 167 -3.55 -3.83 -9.48
C ARG A 167 -4.36 -3.08 -10.53
N ARG A 168 -5.62 -3.45 -10.75
CA ARG A 168 -6.49 -2.82 -11.74
C ARG A 168 -7.08 -1.49 -11.29
N SER A 169 -7.35 -1.31 -9.99
CA SER A 169 -7.79 -0.01 -9.47
C SER A 169 -6.71 1.07 -9.55
N LEU A 170 -5.43 0.66 -9.53
CA LEU A 170 -4.29 1.56 -9.68
C LEU A 170 -3.99 1.97 -11.13
N VAL A 171 -4.47 1.20 -12.12
CA VAL A 171 -4.24 1.47 -13.55
C VAL A 171 -5.37 2.30 -14.19
N ASN A 172 -6.54 2.34 -13.56
CA ASN A 172 -7.73 3.02 -14.09
C ASN A 172 -8.04 4.37 -13.41
N ASN A 173 -7.09 4.93 -12.63
CA ASN A 173 -7.11 6.30 -12.12
C ASN A 173 -5.89 7.06 -12.64
#